data_AF-A0A4D5RXU4-F1
#
_entry.id   AF-A0A4D5RXU4-F1
#
_cell.length_a   1.000
_cell.length_b   1.000
_cell.length_c   1.000
_cell.angle_alpha   90.00
_cell.angle_beta   90.00
_cell.angle_gamma   90.00
#
_symmetry.space_group_name_H-M   'P 1'
#
loop_
_entity.id
_entity.type
_entity.pdbx_description
1 polymer ?
#
loop_
_entity_poly.entity_id
_entity_poly.type
_entity_poly.pdbx_seq_one_letter_code
_entity_poly.pdbx_strand_id
1 'polypeptide(L)'
;MKIDKFVRDVCEWDVTAERSICDTFNAVAAICTHHGFQIENVHCDPCHDGPEAEGQKTFRTKSSKVLEVGVVVAEGTFTPEALSSVLSGAKSLLAKVHAVFGKLGYRTKHVFAFGGSDEHGRPYIRTTGEGFFMSDVDTASKLLKAVKSDGKHSTVNLASLLDYVLDTVPFDAQATRVILAFASNDFNSSRAELDGLHAKVEASGATLYAFSNYPTVDRGKRIYGVRADGLVFPPSKTGEDYLDYPSRAGILAKIAAATRGSAFQIAFVEAGKPSEFFEAVAEEVAAKVGKELKGCRECTCTGGRGWDTLARCRPVAC
;
A
#
# COMPACT_ATOMS: atom_id res chain seq x y z
N MET A 1 -31.09 -14.93 15.79
CA MET A 1 -29.61 -14.92 15.87
C MET A 1 -29.14 -13.71 15.07
N LYS A 2 -28.62 -12.67 15.76
CA LYS A 2 -28.19 -11.41 15.13
C LYS A 2 -26.84 -11.67 14.45
N ILE A 3 -26.84 -11.84 13.13
CA ILE A 3 -25.64 -11.63 12.33
C ILE A 3 -25.45 -10.12 12.31
N ASP A 4 -24.40 -9.63 12.96
CA ASP A 4 -24.09 -8.21 13.05
C ASP A 4 -24.03 -7.61 11.65
N LYS A 5 -24.69 -6.45 11.48
CA LYS A 5 -24.71 -5.63 10.26
C LYS A 5 -23.30 -5.43 9.68
N PHE A 6 -22.29 -5.43 10.55
CA PHE A 6 -20.87 -5.35 10.22
C PHE A 6 -20.34 -6.46 9.29
N VAL A 7 -20.89 -7.68 9.36
CA VAL A 7 -20.47 -8.79 8.48
C VAL A 7 -20.99 -8.60 7.04
N ARG A 8 -22.01 -7.75 6.83
CA ARG A 8 -22.50 -7.40 5.49
C ARG A 8 -21.73 -6.26 4.82
N ASP A 9 -20.97 -5.47 5.56
CA ASP A 9 -20.36 -4.23 5.04
C ASP A 9 -18.90 -4.41 4.56
N VAL A 10 -18.30 -5.59 4.77
CA VAL A 10 -16.91 -5.90 4.38
C VAL A 10 -16.91 -6.89 3.23
N CYS A 11 -16.47 -6.44 2.05
CA CYS A 11 -16.30 -7.28 0.88
C CYS A 11 -14.83 -7.69 0.74
N GLU A 12 -14.61 -8.96 0.37
CA GLU A 12 -13.30 -9.50 0.03
C GLU A 12 -13.24 -9.69 -1.48
N TRP A 13 -12.17 -9.20 -2.09
CA TRP A 13 -12.04 -9.12 -3.55
C TRP A 13 -10.83 -9.95 -4.01
N ASP A 14 -11.12 -11.08 -4.67
CA ASP A 14 -10.18 -11.95 -5.38
C ASP A 14 -10.59 -12.04 -6.86
N VAL A 15 -9.79 -11.40 -7.71
CA VAL A 15 -10.03 -11.35 -9.16
C VAL A 15 -9.67 -12.68 -9.84
N THR A 16 -8.81 -13.50 -9.23
CA THR A 16 -8.29 -14.73 -9.86
C THR A 16 -9.29 -15.90 -9.86
N ALA A 17 -10.40 -15.76 -9.15
CA ALA A 17 -11.39 -16.82 -8.97
C ALA A 17 -12.67 -16.67 -9.80
N GLU A 18 -12.85 -15.60 -10.58
CA GLU A 18 -14.13 -15.24 -11.26
C GLU A 18 -15.37 -15.31 -10.35
N ARG A 19 -15.17 -15.29 -9.02
CA ARG A 19 -16.20 -15.44 -8.00
C ARG A 19 -15.83 -14.54 -6.84
N SER A 20 -16.39 -13.34 -6.83
CA SER A 20 -16.54 -12.61 -5.58
C SER A 20 -17.78 -13.15 -4.87
N ILE A 21 -17.74 -13.23 -3.53
CA ILE A 21 -18.94 -13.41 -2.72
C ILE A 21 -19.82 -12.14 -2.77
N CYS A 22 -19.34 -11.07 -3.41
CA CYS A 22 -20.10 -9.88 -3.78
C CYS A 22 -19.72 -9.44 -5.19
N ASP A 23 -20.51 -9.90 -6.17
CA ASP A 23 -20.44 -9.76 -7.63
C ASP A 23 -19.32 -8.90 -8.24
N THR A 24 -18.65 -9.46 -9.25
CA THR A 24 -17.50 -8.90 -9.97
C THR A 24 -17.72 -7.47 -10.47
N PHE A 25 -16.67 -6.66 -10.54
CA PHE A 25 -16.73 -5.24 -10.95
C PHE A 25 -17.21 -5.07 -12.38
N ASN A 26 -17.05 -6.09 -13.23
CA ASN A 26 -17.70 -6.12 -14.55
C ASN A 26 -19.24 -6.17 -14.45
N ALA A 27 -19.80 -6.83 -13.43
CA ALA A 27 -21.24 -6.78 -13.16
C ALA A 27 -21.66 -5.43 -12.57
N VAL A 28 -20.87 -4.84 -11.67
CA VAL A 28 -21.17 -3.50 -11.09
C VAL A 28 -21.06 -2.41 -12.16
N ALA A 29 -19.98 -2.38 -12.94
CA ALA A 29 -19.82 -1.47 -14.07
C ALA A 29 -20.92 -1.68 -15.13
N ALA A 30 -21.27 -2.92 -15.48
CA ALA A 30 -22.34 -3.20 -16.44
C ALA A 30 -23.74 -2.80 -15.91
N ILE A 31 -24.06 -3.05 -14.64
CA ILE A 31 -25.35 -2.69 -14.03
C ILE A 31 -25.50 -1.16 -13.96
N CYS A 32 -24.43 -0.43 -13.65
CA CYS A 32 -24.48 1.02 -13.51
C CYS A 32 -24.59 1.74 -14.85
N THR A 33 -23.89 1.24 -15.87
CA THR A 33 -24.02 1.73 -17.24
C THR A 33 -25.38 1.37 -17.85
N HIS A 34 -25.94 0.19 -17.54
CA HIS A 34 -27.22 -0.26 -18.12
C HIS A 34 -28.46 0.42 -17.51
N HIS A 35 -28.40 0.87 -16.25
CA HIS A 35 -29.55 1.47 -15.54
C HIS A 35 -29.47 2.99 -15.31
N GLY A 36 -28.47 3.68 -15.87
CA GLY A 36 -28.37 5.14 -15.80
C GLY A 36 -28.11 5.70 -14.40
N PHE A 37 -27.61 4.87 -13.48
CA PHE A 37 -27.22 5.30 -12.14
C PHE A 37 -25.86 6.02 -12.18
N GLN A 38 -25.82 7.28 -11.75
CA GLN A 38 -24.56 7.92 -11.38
C GLN A 38 -24.12 7.37 -10.03
N ILE A 39 -23.13 6.47 -10.01
CA ILE A 39 -22.44 6.18 -8.75
C ILE A 39 -21.43 7.30 -8.50
N GLU A 40 -21.68 8.12 -7.50
CA GLU A 40 -20.86 9.30 -7.18
C GLU A 40 -19.43 8.96 -6.71
N ASN A 41 -19.09 7.69 -6.44
CA ASN A 41 -17.83 7.30 -5.77
C ASN A 41 -17.16 6.00 -6.25
N VAL A 42 -17.55 5.39 -7.38
CA VAL A 42 -16.70 4.33 -7.96
C VAL A 42 -15.55 5.01 -8.68
N HIS A 43 -14.34 4.87 -8.12
CA HIS A 43 -13.12 5.36 -8.75
C HIS A 43 -12.79 4.47 -9.96
N CYS A 44 -13.26 4.90 -11.14
CA CYS A 44 -12.95 4.24 -12.41
C CYS A 44 -11.51 4.56 -12.85
N ASP A 45 -10.86 3.61 -13.51
CA ASP A 45 -9.51 3.80 -14.04
C ASP A 45 -9.49 4.93 -15.10
N PRO A 46 -8.60 5.93 -15.00
CA PRO A 46 -8.59 7.07 -15.91
C PRO A 46 -8.18 6.74 -17.35
N CYS A 47 -7.86 5.48 -17.70
CA CYS A 47 -7.60 5.07 -19.07
C CYS A 47 -8.86 4.75 -19.88
N HIS A 48 -9.89 4.18 -19.26
CA HIS A 48 -11.02 3.57 -19.98
C HIS A 48 -11.88 4.61 -20.73
N ASP A 49 -12.21 5.74 -20.08
CA ASP A 49 -13.10 6.78 -20.63
C ASP A 49 -12.36 8.03 -21.14
N GLY A 50 -11.06 7.93 -21.45
CA GLY A 50 -10.27 9.08 -21.88
C GLY A 50 -9.19 8.74 -22.91
N PRO A 51 -7.91 8.61 -22.50
CA PRO A 51 -6.79 8.47 -23.43
C PRO A 51 -6.97 7.34 -24.44
N GLU A 52 -7.46 6.16 -24.02
CA GLU A 52 -7.56 5.01 -24.92
C GLU A 52 -8.70 5.15 -25.93
N ALA A 53 -9.82 5.78 -25.54
CA ALA A 53 -10.90 6.15 -26.45
C ALA A 53 -10.42 7.16 -27.52
N GLU A 54 -9.42 7.99 -27.19
CA GLU A 54 -8.75 8.91 -28.11
C GLU A 54 -7.55 8.28 -28.85
N GLY A 55 -7.31 6.97 -28.69
CA GLY A 55 -6.19 6.25 -29.31
C GLY A 55 -4.82 6.51 -28.69
N GLN A 56 -4.77 7.19 -27.54
CA GLN A 56 -3.56 7.50 -26.79
C GLN A 56 -3.31 6.47 -25.68
N LYS A 57 -2.13 5.86 -25.67
CA LYS A 57 -1.70 4.97 -24.58
C LYS A 57 -1.00 5.70 -23.43
N THR A 58 -0.63 6.96 -23.64
CA THR A 58 0.14 7.75 -22.68
C THR A 58 -0.42 9.15 -22.56
N PHE A 59 -0.51 9.67 -21.35
CA PHE A 59 -1.02 11.01 -21.08
C PHE A 59 -0.27 11.67 -19.93
N ARG A 60 -0.38 13.00 -19.82
CA ARG A 60 0.22 13.77 -18.73
C ARG A 60 -0.85 14.47 -17.90
N THR A 61 -0.63 14.52 -16.60
CA THR A 61 -1.53 15.19 -15.66
C THR A 61 -0.76 15.91 -14.56
N LYS A 62 -1.39 16.89 -13.93
CA LYS A 62 -0.81 17.58 -12.78
C LYS A 62 -1.11 16.80 -11.50
N SER A 63 -0.13 16.72 -10.60
CA SER A 63 -0.35 16.14 -9.28
C SER A 63 -1.41 16.93 -8.50
N SER A 64 -2.27 16.23 -7.77
CA SER A 64 -3.28 16.81 -6.89
C SER A 64 -2.93 16.59 -5.42
N LYS A 65 -3.61 17.31 -4.51
CA LYS A 65 -3.48 17.11 -3.05
C LYS A 65 -4.28 15.89 -2.58
N VAL A 66 -4.00 14.74 -3.18
CA VAL A 66 -4.54 13.45 -2.78
C VAL A 66 -3.36 12.52 -2.48
N LEU A 67 -3.41 11.87 -1.32
CA LEU A 67 -2.47 10.83 -0.91
C LEU A 67 -3.21 9.49 -0.89
N GLU A 68 -2.76 8.54 -1.70
CA GLU A 68 -3.21 7.16 -1.67
C GLU A 68 -2.18 6.30 -0.94
N VAL A 69 -2.62 5.64 0.13
CA VAL A 69 -1.80 4.80 1.01
C VAL A 69 -2.22 3.34 0.82
N GLY A 70 -1.37 2.55 0.18
CA GLY A 70 -1.52 1.10 0.13
C GLY A 70 -0.93 0.45 1.37
N VAL A 71 -1.76 -0.15 2.21
CA VAL A 71 -1.30 -0.96 3.35
C VAL A 71 -1.26 -2.40 2.92
N VAL A 72 -0.05 -2.96 2.86
CA VAL A 72 0.21 -4.29 2.33
C VAL A 72 0.79 -5.15 3.45
N VAL A 73 0.08 -6.18 3.88
CA VAL A 73 0.50 -7.02 5.02
C VAL A 73 0.65 -8.46 4.55
N ALA A 74 1.85 -9.03 4.65
CA ALA A 74 2.09 -10.45 4.40
C ALA A 74 1.69 -11.28 5.62
N GLU A 75 0.39 -11.43 5.85
CA GLU A 75 -0.22 -12.06 7.03
C GLU A 75 0.33 -13.44 7.35
N GLY A 76 0.52 -14.28 6.32
CA GLY A 76 1.03 -15.65 6.47
C GLY A 76 2.44 -15.74 7.08
N THR A 77 3.17 -14.62 7.12
CA THR A 77 4.50 -14.54 7.74
C THR A 77 4.44 -14.30 9.25
N PHE A 78 3.30 -13.90 9.81
CA PHE A 78 3.14 -13.58 11.22
C PHE A 78 2.47 -14.71 12.00
N THR A 79 2.73 -14.79 13.31
CA THR A 79 1.83 -15.52 14.22
C THR A 79 0.53 -14.72 14.40
N PRO A 80 -0.59 -15.34 14.81
CA PRO A 80 -1.84 -14.61 15.04
C PRO A 80 -1.70 -13.43 16.01
N GLU A 81 -0.90 -13.57 17.07
CA GLU A 81 -0.66 -12.52 18.07
C GLU A 81 0.18 -11.38 17.49
N ALA A 82 1.23 -11.72 16.74
CA ALA A 82 2.07 -10.74 16.06
C ALA A 82 1.26 -9.98 15.00
N LEU A 83 0.43 -10.67 14.21
CA LEU A 83 -0.43 -10.06 13.20
C LEU A 83 -1.39 -9.05 13.84
N SER A 84 -2.10 -9.44 14.90
CA SER A 84 -2.99 -8.53 15.63
C SER A 84 -2.27 -7.27 16.11
N SER A 85 -1.04 -7.44 16.60
CA SER A 85 -0.19 -6.34 17.06
C SER A 85 0.26 -5.43 15.90
N VAL A 86 0.68 -6.01 14.77
CA VAL A 86 1.03 -5.29 13.54
C VAL A 86 -0.15 -4.48 13.02
N LEU A 87 -1.35 -5.06 12.97
CA LEU A 87 -2.55 -4.36 12.48
C LEU A 87 -2.93 -3.19 13.39
N SER A 88 -2.77 -3.34 14.72
CA SER A 88 -2.93 -2.26 15.69
C SER A 88 -1.89 -1.14 15.53
N GLY A 89 -0.62 -1.51 15.32
CA GLY A 89 0.45 -0.57 15.02
C GLY A 89 0.25 0.15 13.69
N ALA A 90 -0.17 -0.56 12.64
CA ALA A 90 -0.49 0.01 11.34
C ALA A 90 -1.63 1.03 11.44
N LYS A 91 -2.68 0.75 12.22
CA LYS A 91 -3.71 1.74 12.54
C LYS A 91 -3.11 3.02 13.15
N SER A 92 -2.22 2.88 14.14
CA SER A 92 -1.57 4.01 14.80
C SER A 92 -0.72 4.83 13.82
N LEU A 93 -0.01 4.14 12.92
CA LEU A 93 0.75 4.77 11.85
C LEU A 93 -0.15 5.54 10.88
N LEU A 94 -1.24 4.93 10.42
CA LEU A 94 -2.19 5.58 9.52
C LEU A 94 -2.81 6.84 10.14
N ALA A 95 -3.15 6.79 11.43
CA ALA A 95 -3.67 7.97 12.14
C ALA A 95 -2.64 9.12 12.14
N LYS A 96 -1.34 8.83 12.33
CA LYS A 96 -0.27 9.83 12.27
C LYS A 96 -0.06 10.36 10.85
N VAL A 97 -0.03 9.49 9.84
CA VAL A 97 0.03 9.89 8.41
C VAL A 97 -1.14 10.80 8.07
N HIS A 98 -2.37 10.39 8.39
CA HIS A 98 -3.57 11.18 8.14
C HIS A 98 -3.51 12.55 8.83
N ALA A 99 -3.07 12.62 10.09
CA ALA A 99 -2.94 13.88 10.81
C ALA A 99 -1.88 14.82 10.19
N VAL A 100 -0.71 14.30 9.79
CA VAL A 100 0.34 15.10 9.15
C VAL A 100 -0.11 15.61 7.79
N PHE A 101 -0.68 14.74 6.96
CA PHE A 101 -1.13 15.10 5.61
C PHE A 101 -2.36 16.02 5.63
N GLY A 102 -3.26 15.85 6.60
CA GLY A 102 -4.39 16.76 6.81
C GLY A 102 -3.93 18.20 7.07
N LYS A 103 -2.87 18.41 7.88
CA LYS A 103 -2.28 19.74 8.10
C LYS A 103 -1.69 20.36 6.83
N LEU A 104 -1.26 19.54 5.87
CA LEU A 104 -0.75 19.97 4.57
C LEU A 104 -1.87 20.18 3.52
N GLY A 105 -3.13 19.93 3.90
CA GLY A 105 -4.31 20.07 3.05
C GLY A 105 -4.50 18.91 2.07
N TYR A 106 -3.95 17.74 2.35
CA TYR A 106 -4.18 16.54 1.55
C TYR A 106 -5.44 15.81 1.98
N ARG A 107 -6.16 15.25 1.00
CA ARG A 107 -7.13 14.18 1.25
C ARG A 107 -6.39 12.84 1.22
N THR A 108 -6.52 12.06 2.28
CA THR A 108 -5.85 10.75 2.37
C THR A 108 -6.86 9.64 2.12
N LYS A 109 -6.48 8.67 1.29
CA LYS A 109 -7.23 7.47 0.94
C LYS A 109 -6.40 6.23 1.24
N HIS A 110 -7.03 5.15 1.66
CA HIS A 110 -6.37 3.92 2.11
C HIS A 110 -6.92 2.70 1.38
N VAL A 111 -6.05 1.82 0.92
CA VAL A 111 -6.40 0.47 0.42
C VAL A 111 -5.64 -0.57 1.23
N PHE A 112 -6.27 -1.71 1.52
CA PHE A 112 -5.71 -2.76 2.36
C PHE A 112 -5.62 -4.06 1.59
N ALA A 113 -4.40 -4.58 1.50
CA ALA A 113 -4.11 -5.82 0.81
C ALA A 113 -3.31 -6.76 1.69
N PHE A 114 -3.61 -8.04 1.55
CA PHE A 114 -3.23 -9.05 2.50
C PHE A 114 -2.71 -10.30 1.80
N GLY A 115 -1.60 -10.82 2.31
CA GLY A 115 -0.92 -12.00 1.78
C GLY A 115 -1.15 -13.21 2.64
N GLY A 116 -2.25 -13.92 2.37
CA GLY A 116 -2.51 -15.29 2.81
C GLY A 116 -2.89 -15.49 4.27
N SER A 117 -4.16 -15.81 4.48
CA SER A 117 -4.67 -16.72 5.52
C SER A 117 -6.15 -17.09 5.30
N ASP A 118 -6.71 -16.87 4.11
CA ASP A 118 -8.04 -17.37 3.73
C ASP A 118 -7.98 -18.85 3.33
N GLU A 119 -9.13 -19.47 3.04
CA GLU A 119 -9.23 -20.89 2.65
C GLU A 119 -8.41 -21.26 1.39
N HIS A 120 -7.85 -20.27 0.69
CA HIS A 120 -7.17 -20.42 -0.59
C HIS A 120 -5.68 -20.07 -0.56
N GLY A 121 -5.21 -19.37 0.49
CA GLY A 121 -3.80 -19.03 0.67
C GLY A 121 -3.27 -18.00 -0.33
N ARG A 122 -4.13 -17.12 -0.85
CA ARG A 122 -3.83 -16.19 -1.96
C ARG A 122 -3.76 -14.73 -1.50
N PRO A 123 -3.15 -13.82 -2.29
CA PRO A 123 -3.29 -12.38 -2.10
C PRO A 123 -4.74 -11.92 -2.28
N TYR A 124 -5.23 -11.03 -1.41
CA TYR A 124 -6.58 -10.46 -1.51
C TYR A 124 -6.59 -8.99 -1.09
N ILE A 125 -7.62 -8.25 -1.51
CA ILE A 125 -7.90 -6.88 -1.07
C ILE A 125 -9.16 -6.89 -0.21
N ARG A 126 -9.10 -6.20 0.94
CA ARG A 126 -10.29 -5.94 1.77
C ARG A 126 -10.81 -4.55 1.48
N THR A 127 -12.10 -4.50 1.21
CA THR A 127 -12.81 -3.29 0.86
C THR A 127 -14.10 -3.19 1.66
N THR A 128 -14.65 -1.99 1.78
CA THR A 128 -16.06 -1.84 2.11
C THR A 128 -16.88 -2.04 0.84
N GLY A 129 -18.18 -2.29 0.93
CA GLY A 129 -19.05 -2.36 -0.26
C GLY A 129 -19.10 -1.07 -1.11
N GLU A 130 -18.36 -0.02 -0.72
CA GLU A 130 -18.35 1.31 -1.34
C GLU A 130 -17.15 1.54 -2.28
N GLY A 131 -16.15 0.64 -2.32
CA GLY A 131 -15.02 0.69 -3.24
C GLY A 131 -13.64 0.52 -2.60
N PHE A 132 -12.60 0.35 -3.43
CA PHE A 132 -11.22 -0.01 -3.01
C PHE A 132 -10.60 0.90 -1.95
N PHE A 133 -10.93 2.19 -1.99
CA PHE A 133 -10.29 3.22 -1.18
C PHE A 133 -11.21 3.73 -0.09
N MET A 134 -10.72 3.74 1.15
CA MET A 134 -11.38 4.38 2.28
C MET A 134 -10.69 5.69 2.64
N SER A 135 -11.48 6.73 2.87
CA SER A 135 -10.97 8.02 3.35
C SER A 135 -11.06 8.17 4.86
N ASP A 136 -11.83 7.30 5.53
CA ASP A 136 -12.08 7.34 6.97
C ASP A 136 -11.20 6.35 7.75
N VAL A 137 -10.46 6.87 8.73
CA VAL A 137 -9.54 6.08 9.57
C VAL A 137 -10.30 5.12 10.48
N ASP A 138 -11.53 5.43 10.88
CA ASP A 138 -12.33 4.55 11.72
C ASP A 138 -12.82 3.32 10.94
N THR A 139 -13.19 3.50 9.68
CA THR A 139 -13.57 2.42 8.76
C THR A 139 -12.37 1.52 8.44
N ALA A 140 -11.21 2.12 8.14
CA ALA A 140 -9.94 1.41 8.03
C ALA A 140 -9.62 0.59 9.30
N SER A 141 -9.82 1.19 10.48
CA SER A 141 -9.61 0.52 11.76
C SER A 141 -10.51 -0.69 11.97
N LYS A 142 -11.76 -0.61 11.53
CA LYS A 142 -12.71 -1.71 11.62
C LYS A 142 -12.33 -2.85 10.69
N LEU A 143 -11.87 -2.55 9.46
CA LEU A 143 -11.37 -3.57 8.54
C LEU A 143 -10.16 -4.31 9.10
N LEU A 144 -9.18 -3.57 9.63
CA LEU A 144 -7.99 -4.15 10.23
C LEU A 144 -8.33 -5.09 11.41
N LYS A 145 -9.41 -4.83 12.16
CA LYS A 145 -9.87 -5.73 13.24
C LYS A 145 -10.57 -6.99 12.74
N ALA A 146 -11.12 -6.98 11.54
CA ALA A 146 -11.83 -8.11 10.96
C ALA A 146 -10.88 -9.18 10.41
N VAL A 147 -9.63 -8.80 10.14
CA VAL A 147 -8.55 -9.68 9.70
C VAL A 147 -8.25 -10.73 10.78
N LYS A 148 -8.19 -11.99 10.35
CA LYS A 148 -7.79 -13.13 11.17
C LYS A 148 -6.83 -14.00 10.38
N SER A 149 -5.84 -14.55 11.08
CA SER A 149 -4.95 -15.57 10.53
C SER A 149 -5.24 -16.92 11.18
N ASP A 150 -5.41 -17.93 10.34
CA ASP A 150 -5.59 -19.33 10.76
C ASP A 150 -4.26 -19.99 11.20
N GLY A 151 -3.16 -19.22 11.25
CA GLY A 151 -1.87 -19.67 11.76
C GLY A 151 -1.16 -20.71 10.89
N LYS A 152 -1.75 -21.12 9.76
CA LYS A 152 -1.05 -21.92 8.75
C LYS A 152 -0.07 -20.99 8.04
N HIS A 153 1.21 -21.08 8.44
CA HIS A 153 2.33 -20.37 7.83
C HIS A 153 2.44 -20.73 6.35
N SER A 154 1.69 -20.02 5.51
CA SER A 154 1.82 -20.05 4.07
C SER A 154 2.99 -19.16 3.69
N THR A 155 3.87 -19.66 2.83
CA THR A 155 4.98 -18.91 2.23
C THR A 155 4.46 -17.95 1.16
N VAL A 156 3.42 -17.16 1.45
CA VAL A 156 2.96 -16.17 0.48
C VAL A 156 4.13 -15.28 0.14
N ASN A 157 4.51 -15.35 -1.14
CA ASN A 157 5.59 -14.55 -1.68
C ASN A 157 5.10 -13.10 -1.68
N LEU A 158 5.68 -12.28 -0.81
CA LEU A 158 5.42 -10.85 -0.71
C LEU A 158 5.59 -10.13 -2.06
N ALA A 159 6.46 -10.66 -2.94
CA ALA A 159 6.55 -10.20 -4.32
C ALA A 159 5.20 -10.33 -5.05
N SER A 160 4.54 -11.49 -4.93
CA SER A 160 3.24 -11.75 -5.54
C SER A 160 2.13 -10.90 -4.95
N LEU A 161 2.20 -10.58 -3.65
CA LEU A 161 1.24 -9.66 -3.01
C LEU A 161 1.39 -8.23 -3.55
N LEU A 162 2.62 -7.73 -3.63
CA LEU A 162 2.88 -6.40 -4.22
C LEU A 162 2.51 -6.37 -5.70
N ASP A 163 2.84 -7.42 -6.45
CA ASP A 163 2.46 -7.57 -7.86
C ASP A 163 0.93 -7.53 -8.03
N TYR A 164 0.21 -8.26 -7.18
CA TYR A 164 -1.26 -8.28 -7.15
C TYR A 164 -1.84 -6.89 -6.88
N VAL A 165 -1.35 -6.18 -5.87
CA VAL A 165 -1.83 -4.83 -5.52
C VAL A 165 -1.63 -3.86 -6.68
N LEU A 166 -0.46 -3.86 -7.30
CA LEU A 166 -0.11 -2.96 -8.41
C LEU A 166 -0.90 -3.25 -9.70
N ASP A 167 -1.45 -4.45 -9.85
CA ASP A 167 -2.29 -4.85 -11.01
C ASP A 167 -3.80 -4.84 -10.74
N THR A 168 -4.21 -4.61 -9.50
CA THR A 168 -5.62 -4.73 -9.11
C THR A 168 -6.19 -3.42 -8.60
N VAL A 169 -5.37 -2.60 -7.94
CA VAL A 169 -5.84 -1.33 -7.37
C VAL A 169 -5.82 -0.22 -8.45
N PRO A 170 -6.95 0.44 -8.72
CA PRO A 170 -7.04 1.53 -9.69
C PRO A 170 -6.55 2.85 -9.07
N PHE A 171 -5.24 3.02 -8.90
CA PHE A 171 -4.71 4.24 -8.29
C PHE A 171 -5.01 5.51 -9.13
N ASP A 172 -5.44 6.60 -8.49
CA ASP A 172 -5.74 7.88 -9.15
C ASP A 172 -4.50 8.44 -9.86
N ALA A 173 -4.62 8.77 -11.15
CA ALA A 173 -3.55 9.30 -11.97
C ALA A 173 -2.92 10.59 -11.43
N GLN A 174 -3.66 11.37 -10.64
CA GLN A 174 -3.22 12.63 -10.05
C GLN A 174 -2.71 12.48 -8.61
N ALA A 175 -3.01 11.37 -7.93
CA ALA A 175 -2.64 11.20 -6.53
C ALA A 175 -1.15 10.89 -6.36
N THR A 176 -0.62 11.29 -5.21
CA THR A 176 0.65 10.75 -4.72
C THR A 176 0.41 9.41 -4.06
N ARG A 177 1.31 8.44 -4.30
CA ARG A 177 1.11 7.05 -3.89
C ARG A 177 2.22 6.58 -2.99
N VAL A 178 1.85 6.00 -1.86
CA VAL A 178 2.79 5.38 -0.92
C VAL A 178 2.31 4.00 -0.56
N ILE A 179 3.24 3.06 -0.44
CA ILE A 179 2.96 1.68 -0.03
C ILE A 179 3.66 1.44 1.31
N LEU A 180 2.90 1.09 2.33
CA LEU A 180 3.39 0.64 3.62
C LEU A 180 3.35 -0.89 3.63
N ALA A 181 4.49 -1.53 3.48
CA ALA A 181 4.60 -2.98 3.35
C ALA A 181 5.13 -3.64 4.63
N PHE A 182 4.36 -4.55 5.21
CA PHE A 182 4.65 -5.22 6.48
C PHE A 182 4.86 -6.72 6.26
N ALA A 183 6.01 -7.24 6.72
CA ALA A 183 6.31 -8.67 6.71
C ALA A 183 7.20 -9.02 7.91
N SER A 184 7.02 -10.17 8.54
CA SER A 184 7.90 -10.60 9.64
C SER A 184 9.32 -10.90 9.15
N ASN A 185 9.44 -11.25 7.87
CA ASN A 185 10.65 -11.62 7.16
C ASN A 185 10.45 -11.39 5.65
N ASP A 186 11.43 -10.79 4.96
CA ASP A 186 11.43 -10.54 3.52
C ASP A 186 12.65 -11.15 2.75
N PHE A 187 13.29 -12.18 3.29
CA PHE A 187 14.57 -12.75 2.78
C PHE A 187 14.44 -13.75 1.59
N ASN A 188 13.24 -14.11 1.12
CA ASN A 188 13.04 -15.24 0.19
C ASN A 188 12.45 -14.84 -1.18
N SER A 189 13.24 -14.18 -2.05
CA SER A 189 12.82 -13.94 -3.45
C SER A 189 13.99 -14.06 -4.43
N SER A 190 13.70 -14.50 -5.66
CA SER A 190 14.70 -14.59 -6.73
C SER A 190 15.03 -13.20 -7.31
N ARG A 191 16.19 -13.09 -7.99
CA ARG A 191 16.62 -11.83 -8.62
C ARG A 191 15.70 -11.38 -9.76
N ALA A 192 15.18 -12.31 -10.56
CA ALA A 192 14.32 -11.98 -11.69
C ALA A 192 12.95 -11.42 -11.24
N GLU A 193 12.39 -11.98 -10.16
CA GLU A 193 11.15 -11.46 -9.55
C GLU A 193 11.35 -10.03 -9.00
N LEU A 194 12.53 -9.73 -8.46
CA LEU A 194 12.90 -8.40 -7.99
C LEU A 194 12.93 -7.37 -9.11
N ASP A 195 13.54 -7.70 -10.26
CA ASP A 195 13.70 -6.76 -11.37
C ASP A 195 12.34 -6.40 -12.00
N GLY A 196 11.48 -7.39 -12.22
CA GLY A 196 10.13 -7.17 -12.76
C GLY A 196 9.25 -6.37 -11.80
N LEU A 197 9.27 -6.70 -10.51
CA LEU A 197 8.50 -5.97 -9.51
C LEU A 197 9.01 -4.54 -9.32
N HIS A 198 10.32 -4.32 -9.35
CA HIS A 198 10.90 -3.00 -9.26
C HIS A 198 10.42 -2.09 -10.40
N ALA A 199 10.50 -2.56 -11.66
CA ALA A 199 10.03 -1.81 -12.82
C ALA A 199 8.54 -1.45 -12.70
N LYS A 200 7.73 -2.35 -12.15
CA LYS A 200 6.30 -2.13 -11.95
C LYS A 200 6.00 -1.08 -10.87
N VAL A 201 6.71 -1.13 -9.75
CA VAL A 201 6.56 -0.14 -8.68
C VAL A 201 7.00 1.24 -9.18
N GLU A 202 8.10 1.32 -9.93
CA GLU A 202 8.58 2.56 -10.55
C GLU A 202 7.57 3.13 -11.55
N ALA A 203 7.03 2.28 -12.45
CA ALA A 203 5.99 2.68 -13.40
C ALA A 203 4.71 3.18 -12.71
N SER A 204 4.38 2.61 -11.55
CA SER A 204 3.24 3.03 -10.73
C SER A 204 3.51 4.33 -9.96
N GLY A 205 4.76 4.82 -9.96
CA GLY A 205 5.16 6.04 -9.26
C GLY A 205 4.85 6.01 -7.77
N ALA A 206 4.89 4.82 -7.16
CA ALA A 206 4.64 4.62 -5.75
C ALA A 206 5.97 4.63 -4.98
N THR A 207 5.99 5.30 -3.83
CA THR A 207 7.11 5.19 -2.88
C THR A 207 6.82 4.08 -1.86
N LEU A 208 7.71 3.10 -1.74
CA LEU A 208 7.52 1.98 -0.81
C LEU A 208 8.30 2.22 0.50
N TYR A 209 7.62 2.00 1.62
CA TYR A 209 8.19 1.97 2.97
C TYR A 209 8.07 0.55 3.52
N ALA A 210 9.23 -0.01 3.86
CA ALA A 210 9.35 -1.41 4.28
C ALA A 210 9.35 -1.53 5.79
N PHE A 211 8.54 -2.42 6.35
CA PHE A 211 8.50 -2.76 7.77
C PHE A 211 8.77 -4.25 7.91
N SER A 212 9.98 -4.58 8.34
CA SER A 212 10.38 -5.96 8.60
C SER A 212 11.42 -6.05 9.71
N ASN A 213 11.91 -7.27 9.95
CA ASN A 213 13.01 -7.49 10.88
C ASN A 213 14.34 -7.29 10.16
N TYR A 214 15.08 -6.25 10.54
CA TYR A 214 16.38 -5.92 9.95
C TYR A 214 17.49 -6.00 11.00
N PRO A 215 18.09 -7.18 11.26
CA PRO A 215 19.08 -7.35 12.33
C PRO A 215 20.27 -6.39 12.24
N THR A 216 20.67 -5.98 11.04
CA THR A 216 21.77 -5.02 10.82
C THR A 216 21.44 -3.59 11.24
N VAL A 217 20.15 -3.26 11.32
CA VAL A 217 19.64 -1.95 11.77
C VAL A 217 19.33 -1.97 13.26
N ASP A 218 19.07 -3.14 13.86
CA ASP A 218 18.78 -3.24 15.29
C ASP A 218 20.04 -2.99 16.14
N ARG A 219 20.14 -1.77 16.67
CA ARG A 219 21.17 -1.36 17.66
C ARG A 219 20.59 -1.33 19.07
N GLY A 220 19.89 -2.39 19.46
CA GLY A 220 19.25 -2.48 20.78
C GLY A 220 18.00 -1.62 20.90
N LYS A 221 17.15 -1.62 19.86
CA LYS A 221 15.86 -0.89 19.80
C LYS A 221 15.96 0.64 19.95
N ARG A 222 17.13 1.23 19.69
CA ARG A 222 17.31 2.69 19.66
C ARG A 222 17.04 3.30 18.29
N ILE A 223 17.18 2.49 17.25
CA ILE A 223 17.04 2.89 15.85
C ILE A 223 15.74 2.31 15.31
N TYR A 224 14.89 3.20 14.82
CA TYR A 224 13.61 2.92 14.18
C TYR A 224 13.78 2.36 12.77
N GLY A 225 14.74 2.88 12.00
CA GLY A 225 14.90 2.55 10.61
C GLY A 225 16.01 3.34 9.92
N VAL A 226 16.14 3.14 8.62
CA VAL A 226 17.14 3.76 7.76
C VAL A 226 16.48 4.17 6.44
N ARG A 227 16.74 5.40 5.99
CA ARG A 227 16.33 5.90 4.67
C ARG A 227 17.25 5.38 3.57
N ALA A 228 16.80 5.34 2.32
CA ALA A 228 17.59 4.89 1.17
C ALA A 228 19.01 5.51 1.04
N ASP A 229 19.24 6.73 1.53
CA ASP A 229 20.55 7.40 1.54
C ASP A 229 21.42 7.08 2.77
N GLY A 230 20.94 6.20 3.65
CA GLY A 230 21.60 5.78 4.87
C GLY A 230 21.21 6.56 6.12
N LEU A 231 20.41 7.63 6.03
CA LEU A 231 20.04 8.42 7.20
C LEU A 231 19.24 7.58 8.20
N VAL A 232 19.63 7.64 9.48
CA VAL A 232 19.05 6.87 10.58
C VAL A 232 17.87 7.60 11.21
N PHE A 233 16.83 6.84 11.59
CA PHE A 233 15.71 7.30 12.40
C PHE A 233 15.75 6.69 13.82
N PRO A 234 15.40 7.45 14.87
CA PRO A 234 15.33 8.90 14.87
C PRO A 234 16.73 9.50 14.63
N PRO A 235 16.83 10.75 14.15
CA PRO A 235 18.12 11.41 14.05
C PRO A 235 18.78 11.48 15.43
N SER A 236 20.11 11.38 15.46
CA SER A 236 20.86 11.44 16.71
C SER A 236 20.83 12.83 17.31
N LYS A 237 20.96 12.90 18.64
CA LYS A 237 21.04 14.17 19.36
C LYS A 237 22.28 14.99 18.98
N THR A 238 23.29 14.35 18.41
CA THR A 238 24.55 14.97 17.99
C THR A 238 24.61 15.32 16.50
N GLY A 239 23.56 15.01 15.73
CA GLY A 239 23.50 15.28 14.29
C GLY A 239 22.87 14.15 13.47
N GLU A 240 23.06 14.22 12.16
CA GLU A 240 22.66 13.15 11.23
C GLU A 240 23.62 11.97 11.37
N ASP A 241 23.07 10.81 11.73
CA ASP A 241 23.79 9.54 11.77
C ASP A 241 23.42 8.71 10.53
N TYR A 242 24.40 7.97 10.00
CA TYR A 242 24.23 7.14 8.82
C TYR A 242 24.55 5.68 9.12
N LEU A 243 23.80 4.77 8.49
CA LEU A 243 24.03 3.34 8.50
C LEU A 243 23.93 2.77 7.09
N ASP A 244 24.64 1.66 6.87
CA ASP A 244 24.48 0.87 5.66
C ASP A 244 23.01 0.42 5.54
N TYR A 245 22.39 0.81 4.44
CA TYR A 245 21.01 0.44 4.16
C TYR A 245 20.89 -1.09 4.08
N PRO A 246 19.83 -1.70 4.66
CA PRO A 246 19.66 -3.16 4.71
C PRO A 246 19.26 -3.77 3.34
N SER A 247 19.90 -3.35 2.25
CA SER A 247 19.64 -3.85 0.89
C SER A 247 19.99 -5.33 0.71
N ARG A 248 20.85 -5.87 1.57
CA ARG A 248 21.13 -7.31 1.64
C ARG A 248 20.08 -8.08 2.45
N ALA A 249 19.15 -7.38 3.11
CA ALA A 249 18.26 -7.96 4.09
C ALA A 249 16.88 -8.38 3.56
N GLY A 250 16.57 -8.17 2.28
CA GLY A 250 15.32 -8.70 1.71
C GLY A 250 14.74 -7.91 0.55
N ILE A 251 13.63 -8.40 0.01
CA ILE A 251 12.93 -7.81 -1.14
C ILE A 251 12.34 -6.43 -0.83
N LEU A 252 11.73 -6.24 0.33
CA LEU A 252 11.11 -4.95 0.65
C LEU A 252 12.16 -3.87 0.81
N ALA A 253 13.25 -4.18 1.51
CA ALA A 253 14.33 -3.21 1.68
C ALA A 253 14.87 -2.75 0.31
N LYS A 254 15.13 -3.68 -0.62
CA LYS A 254 15.59 -3.35 -1.98
C LYS A 254 14.61 -2.48 -2.74
N ILE A 255 13.33 -2.82 -2.75
CA ILE A 255 12.30 -2.05 -3.47
C ILE A 255 12.07 -0.68 -2.82
N ALA A 256 12.06 -0.62 -1.48
CA ALA A 256 11.99 0.64 -0.74
C ALA A 256 13.17 1.55 -1.10
N ALA A 257 14.40 1.02 -1.15
CA ALA A 257 15.56 1.80 -1.58
C ALA A 257 15.42 2.33 -3.01
N ALA A 258 14.95 1.46 -3.92
CA ALA A 258 14.83 1.80 -5.34
C ALA A 258 13.78 2.89 -5.60
N THR A 259 12.70 2.88 -4.82
CA THR A 259 11.67 3.94 -4.80
C THR A 259 12.05 5.13 -3.91
N ARG A 260 13.26 5.13 -3.35
CA ARG A 260 13.78 6.14 -2.41
C ARG A 260 12.95 6.31 -1.13
N GLY A 261 12.24 5.28 -0.70
CA GLY A 261 11.63 5.19 0.61
C GLY A 261 12.61 4.76 1.70
N SER A 262 12.09 4.13 2.74
CA SER A 262 12.84 3.79 3.95
C SER A 262 12.51 2.39 4.45
N ALA A 263 13.44 1.78 5.16
CA ALA A 263 13.28 0.51 5.85
C ALA A 263 13.20 0.73 7.36
N PHE A 264 12.13 0.26 7.98
CA PHE A 264 11.83 0.39 9.40
C PHE A 264 11.73 -0.97 10.09
N GLN A 265 12.09 -1.00 11.36
CA GLN A 265 11.95 -2.17 12.22
C GLN A 265 10.47 -2.41 12.54
N ILE A 266 9.99 -3.59 12.18
CA ILE A 266 8.60 -3.98 12.48
C ILE A 266 8.32 -4.10 13.98
N ALA A 267 9.36 -4.34 14.81
CA ALA A 267 9.24 -4.46 16.25
C ALA A 267 8.60 -3.23 16.93
N PHE A 268 8.76 -2.02 16.38
CA PHE A 268 8.09 -0.82 16.93
C PHE A 268 6.62 -0.73 16.53
N VAL A 269 6.27 -1.24 15.35
CA VAL A 269 4.87 -1.38 14.89
C VAL A 269 4.16 -2.39 15.78
N GLU A 270 4.75 -3.58 15.96
CA GLU A 270 4.24 -4.64 16.85
C GLU A 270 4.08 -4.15 18.29
N ALA A 271 5.08 -3.42 18.82
CA ALA A 271 5.01 -2.92 20.18
C ALA A 271 4.02 -1.75 20.35
N GLY A 272 3.56 -1.14 19.27
CA GLY A 272 2.73 0.07 19.31
C GLY A 272 3.42 1.28 19.94
N LYS A 273 4.76 1.27 20.04
CA LYS A 273 5.54 2.29 20.77
C LYS A 273 7.01 2.32 20.30
N PRO A 274 7.74 3.43 20.52
CA PRO A 274 7.27 4.70 21.08
C PRO A 274 6.35 5.48 20.11
N SER A 275 5.60 6.47 20.58
CA SER A 275 4.75 7.32 19.72
C SER A 275 5.56 8.04 18.63
N GLU A 276 6.78 8.42 18.98
CA GLU A 276 7.77 9.14 18.21
C GLU A 276 8.22 8.35 16.98
N PHE A 277 8.15 7.01 17.04
CA PHE A 277 8.36 6.15 15.87
C PHE A 277 7.34 6.46 14.77
N PHE A 278 6.06 6.49 15.11
CA PHE A 278 4.99 6.73 14.13
C PHE A 278 5.01 8.15 13.59
N GLU A 279 5.44 9.12 14.40
CA GLU A 279 5.64 10.51 13.98
C GLU A 279 6.80 10.61 12.99
N ALA A 280 7.95 10.03 13.30
CA ALA A 280 9.11 10.04 12.42
C ALA A 280 8.80 9.40 11.05
N VAL A 281 8.07 8.28 11.04
CA VAL A 281 7.64 7.64 9.78
C VAL A 281 6.70 8.56 8.99
N ALA A 282 5.69 9.14 9.64
CA ALA A 282 4.74 10.02 8.95
C ALA A 282 5.39 11.29 8.39
N GLU A 283 6.37 11.85 9.11
CA GLU A 283 7.16 13.01 8.68
C GLU A 283 8.07 12.68 7.50
N GLU A 284 8.74 11.52 7.49
CA GLU A 284 9.53 11.07 6.34
C GLU A 284 8.65 10.90 5.10
N VAL A 285 7.47 10.29 5.26
CA VAL A 285 6.48 10.15 4.17
C VAL A 285 6.10 11.54 3.64
N ALA A 286 5.79 12.48 4.51
CA ALA A 286 5.41 13.84 4.13
C ALA A 286 6.56 14.62 3.44
N ALA A 287 7.79 14.49 3.96
CA ALA A 287 8.96 15.14 3.39
C ALA A 287 9.24 14.66 1.95
N LYS A 288 8.92 13.39 1.66
CA LYS A 288 9.07 12.84 0.31
C LYS A 288 7.98 13.33 -0.64
N VAL A 289 6.72 13.24 -0.22
CA VAL A 289 5.55 13.63 -1.01
C VAL A 289 5.53 15.15 -1.29
N GLY A 290 6.02 15.98 -0.36
CA GLY A 290 6.12 17.42 -0.57
C GLY A 290 6.97 17.83 -1.77
N LYS A 291 7.92 16.98 -2.21
CA LYS A 291 8.72 17.21 -3.43
C LYS A 291 7.95 16.86 -4.72
N GLU A 292 7.02 15.90 -4.66
CA GLU A 292 6.21 15.44 -5.81
C GLU A 292 5.06 16.40 -6.17
N LEU A 293 4.56 17.16 -5.19
CA LEU A 293 3.41 18.07 -5.34
C LEU A 293 3.62 19.17 -6.40
N LYS A 294 4.88 19.53 -6.68
CA LYS A 294 5.24 20.54 -7.69
C LYS A 294 5.43 19.95 -9.09
N GLY A 295 5.41 18.62 -9.21
CA GLY A 295 5.65 17.89 -10.45
C GLY A 295 4.39 17.59 -11.25
N CYS A 296 4.62 17.15 -12.47
CA CYS A 296 3.61 16.53 -13.32
C CYS A 296 3.73 15.00 -13.18
N ARG A 297 2.75 14.27 -13.70
CA ARG A 297 2.82 12.81 -13.82
C ARG A 297 2.63 12.42 -15.27
N GLU A 298 3.42 11.46 -15.72
CA GLU A 298 3.27 10.83 -17.02
C GLU A 298 2.71 9.43 -16.77
N CYS A 299 1.54 9.19 -17.35
CA CYS A 299 0.75 7.99 -17.18
C CYS A 299 0.80 7.15 -18.46
N THR A 300 0.88 5.83 -18.30
CA THR A 300 0.72 4.87 -19.39
C THR A 300 -0.40 3.91 -19.04
N CYS A 301 -1.31 3.70 -19.98
CA CYS A 301 -2.39 2.73 -19.89
C CYS A 301 -1.85 1.35 -20.22
N THR A 302 -1.99 0.42 -19.27
CA THR A 302 -1.49 -0.96 -19.39
C THR A 302 -2.52 -1.94 -18.86
N GLY A 303 -2.55 -3.18 -19.36
CA GLY A 303 -3.46 -4.19 -18.84
C GLY A 303 -3.24 -4.48 -17.35
N GLY A 304 -4.35 -4.64 -16.62
CA GLY A 304 -4.36 -5.05 -15.21
C GLY A 304 -4.86 -6.49 -15.03
N ARG A 305 -4.84 -6.99 -13.80
CA ARG A 305 -5.48 -8.27 -13.46
C ARG A 305 -6.99 -8.09 -13.28
N GLY A 306 -7.39 -7.01 -12.60
CA GLY A 306 -8.79 -6.68 -12.30
C GLY A 306 -9.50 -5.80 -13.32
N TRP A 307 -8.78 -5.35 -14.35
CA TRP A 307 -9.22 -4.29 -15.24
C TRP A 307 -8.66 -4.53 -16.63
N ASP A 308 -9.45 -4.20 -17.65
CA ASP A 308 -8.98 -4.20 -19.04
C ASP A 308 -7.73 -3.31 -19.17
N THR A 309 -7.75 -2.14 -18.52
CA THR A 309 -6.62 -1.20 -18.45
C THR A 309 -6.49 -0.52 -17.09
N LEU A 310 -5.26 -0.10 -16.77
CA LEU A 310 -4.84 0.60 -15.56
C LEU A 310 -3.84 1.71 -15.88
N ALA A 311 -4.01 2.86 -15.25
CA ALA A 311 -3.09 3.99 -15.36
C ALA A 311 -1.85 3.84 -14.45
N ARG A 312 -0.70 3.57 -15.05
CA ARG A 312 0.60 3.57 -14.37
C ARG A 312 1.28 4.93 -14.53
N CYS A 313 1.29 5.71 -13.45
CA CYS A 313 1.74 7.10 -13.48
C CYS A 313 2.98 7.37 -12.63
N ARG A 314 4.07 7.75 -13.30
CA ARG A 314 5.33 8.13 -12.66
C ARG A 314 5.46 9.67 -12.55
N PRO A 315 6.11 10.19 -11.50
CA PRO A 315 6.44 11.61 -11.41
C PRO A 315 7.40 12.05 -12.53
N VAL A 316 7.13 13.19 -13.15
CA VAL A 316 7.98 13.86 -14.15
C VAL A 316 8.05 15.35 -13.88
N ALA A 317 9.06 16.02 -14.44
CA ALA A 317 9.04 17.48 -14.47
C ALA A 317 7.85 17.95 -15.31
N CYS A 318 7.17 18.99 -14.82
CA CYS A 318 6.48 19.90 -15.70
C CYS A 318 7.56 20.73 -16.44
#